data_AF-A0A6C2C566-F1
#
_entry.id   AF-A0A6C2C566-F1
#
_cell.length_a   1.000
_cell.length_b   1.000
_cell.length_c   1.000
_cell.angle_alpha   90.00
_cell.angle_beta   90.00
_cell.angle_gamma   90.00
#
_symmetry.space_group_name_H-M   'P 1'
#
loop_
_entity.id
_entity.type
_entity.pdbx_description
1 polymer ?
#
loop_
_entity_poly.entity_id
_entity_poly.type
_entity_poly.pdbx_seq_one_letter_code
_entity_poly.pdbx_strand_id
1 'polypeptide(L)' 'MTKKMTDIVDRGFPVMTVAEVAVHILGVSPDTFTNNYRYTPLFMREVPDIGIKKSQFRRSDAERYFKLNKR' A
#
# COMPACT_ATOMS: atom_id res chain seq x y z
N MET A 1 -17.32 -15.28 -35.51
CA MET A 1 -16.63 -15.39 -34.21
C MET A 1 -16.12 -14.02 -33.81
N THR A 2 -16.94 -13.26 -33.07
CA THR A 2 -16.60 -11.90 -32.61
C THR A 2 -15.68 -12.00 -31.40
N LYS A 3 -14.42 -11.59 -31.58
CA LYS A 3 -13.43 -11.51 -30.50
C LYS A 3 -13.96 -10.57 -29.43
N LYS A 4 -14.19 -11.08 -28.21
CA LYS A 4 -14.47 -10.26 -27.02
C LYS A 4 -13.26 -9.38 -26.80
N MET A 5 -13.43 -8.08 -27.01
CA MET A 5 -12.50 -7.06 -26.51
C MET A 5 -12.45 -7.24 -24.99
N THR A 6 -11.33 -7.71 -24.47
CA THR A 6 -11.01 -7.58 -23.05
C THR A 6 -10.84 -6.10 -22.79
N ASP A 7 -11.85 -5.48 -22.19
CA ASP A 7 -11.69 -4.20 -21.52
C ASP A 7 -10.49 -4.32 -20.60
N ILE A 8 -9.38 -3.69 -20.98
CA ILE A 8 -8.30 -3.41 -20.06
C ILE A 8 -8.91 -2.37 -19.10
N VAL A 9 -9.57 -2.87 -18.05
CA VAL A 9 -10.03 -2.04 -16.96
C VAL A 9 -8.77 -1.40 -16.40
N ASP A 10 -8.58 -0.12 -16.71
CA ASP A 10 -7.58 0.74 -16.11
C ASP A 10 -7.93 0.90 -14.62
N ARG A 11 -7.64 -0.16 -13.85
CA ARG A 11 -7.74 -0.17 -12.39
C ARG A 11 -6.56 0.66 -11.93
N GLY A 12 -6.73 1.99 -11.95
CA GLY A 12 -5.71 2.95 -11.53
C GLY A 12 -4.95 2.46 -10.30
N PHE A 13 -3.65 2.74 -10.26
CA PHE A 13 -2.70 2.19 -9.27
C PHE A 13 -3.38 1.88 -7.93
N PRO A 14 -3.48 0.60 -7.51
CA PRO A 14 -4.24 0.25 -6.33
C PRO A 14 -3.67 0.98 -5.12
N VAL A 15 -4.45 1.93 -4.60
CA VAL A 15 -4.14 2.65 -3.37
C VAL A 15 -4.69 1.87 -2.19
N MET A 16 -3.98 1.93 -1.07
CA MET A 16 -4.34 1.25 0.16
C MET A 16 -4.38 2.27 1.29
N THR A 17 -5.38 2.13 2.15
CA THR A 17 -5.49 2.85 3.41
C THR A 17 -4.48 2.33 4.43
N VAL A 18 -4.30 3.09 5.52
CA VAL A 18 -3.49 2.69 6.70
C VAL A 18 -3.88 1.29 7.19
N ALA A 19 -5.18 1.02 7.30
CA ALA A 19 -5.69 -0.27 7.79
C ALA A 19 -5.38 -1.42 6.82
N GLU A 20 -5.55 -1.19 5.52
CA GLU A 20 -5.25 -2.20 4.50
C GLU A 20 -3.75 -2.50 4.45
N VAL A 21 -2.87 -1.50 4.57
CA VAL A 21 -1.43 -1.74 4.63
C VAL A 21 -1.07 -2.54 5.89
N ALA A 22 -1.61 -2.18 7.05
CA ALA A 22 -1.36 -2.89 8.29
C ALA A 22 -1.74 -4.38 8.18
N VAL A 23 -2.95 -4.68 7.72
CA VAL A 23 -3.50 -6.04 7.69
C VAL A 23 -2.96 -6.85 6.52
N HIS A 24 -2.96 -6.31 5.30
CA HIS A 24 -2.66 -7.10 4.09
C HIS A 24 -1.18 -7.12 3.70
N ILE A 25 -0.40 -6.10 4.10
CA ILE A 25 1.03 -6.05 3.77
C ILE A 25 1.88 -6.52 4.95
N LEU A 26 1.60 -6.01 6.16
CA LEU A 26 2.43 -6.27 7.33
C LEU A 26 1.88 -7.37 8.24
N GLY A 27 0.60 -7.73 8.12
CA GLY A 27 -0.03 -8.75 8.96
C GLY A 27 -0.16 -8.36 10.43
N VAL A 28 -0.26 -7.06 10.72
CA VAL A 28 -0.36 -6.50 12.08
C VAL A 28 -1.64 -5.70 12.27
N SER A 29 -1.97 -5.38 13.52
CA SER A 29 -3.11 -4.49 13.79
C SER A 29 -2.82 -3.05 13.31
N PRO A 30 -3.86 -2.28 12.95
CA PRO A 30 -3.70 -0.87 12.57
C PRO A 30 -3.01 -0.01 13.64
N ASP A 31 -3.24 -0.32 14.92
CA ASP A 31 -2.61 0.37 16.05
C ASP A 31 -1.11 0.07 16.12
N THR A 32 -0.73 -1.20 16.02
CA THR A 32 0.67 -1.62 15.96
C THR A 32 1.37 -0.99 14.76
N PHE A 33 0.72 -0.95 13.59
CA PHE A 33 1.28 -0.29 12.41
C PHE A 33 1.50 1.21 12.65
N THR A 34 0.52 1.90 13.21
CA THR A 34 0.58 3.34 13.45
C THR A 34 1.67 3.71 14.45
N ASN A 35 1.79 2.95 15.53
CA ASN A 35 2.74 3.25 16.61
C ASN A 35 4.18 2.86 16.27
N ASN A 36 4.39 1.76 15.53
CA ASN A 36 5.72 1.18 15.36
C ASN A 36 6.33 1.32 13.96
N TYR A 37 5.51 1.52 12.91
CA TYR A 37 5.99 1.46 11.52
C TYR A 37 5.70 2.73 10.73
N ARG A 38 4.47 3.25 10.80
CA ARG A 38 3.97 4.35 9.94
C ARG A 38 4.85 5.59 9.96
N TYR A 39 5.33 5.98 11.14
CA TYR A 39 6.12 7.19 11.33
C TYR A 39 7.63 6.92 11.38
N THR A 40 8.06 5.70 11.05
CA THR A 40 9.49 5.43 10.96
C THR A 40 10.08 6.17 9.76
N PRO A 41 11.30 6.75 9.87
CA PRO A 41 11.93 7.46 8.75
C PRO A 41 12.07 6.59 7.50
N LEU A 42 12.31 5.30 7.68
CA LEU A 42 12.41 4.35 6.58
C LEU A 42 11.06 4.17 5.87
N PHE A 43 9.97 3.95 6.61
CA PHE A 43 8.65 3.77 6.00
C PHE A 43 8.21 5.02 5.25
N MET A 44 8.33 6.20 5.86
CA MET A 44 7.91 7.47 5.23
C MET A 44 8.69 7.77 3.95
N ARG A 45 9.97 7.38 3.87
CA ARG A 45 10.81 7.56 2.68
C ARG A 45 10.43 6.58 1.55
N GLU A 46 10.20 5.32 1.89
CA GLU A 46 9.96 4.27 0.90
C GLU A 46 8.50 4.17 0.45
N VAL A 47 7.57 4.58 1.31
CA VAL A 47 6.11 4.51 1.13
C VAL A 47 5.49 5.88 1.42
N PRO A 48 5.58 6.82 0.45
CA PRO A 48 5.05 8.16 0.64
C PRO A 48 3.53 8.16 0.75
N ASP A 49 3.00 9.00 1.64
CA ASP A 49 1.57 9.25 1.73
C ASP A 49 1.13 10.10 0.53
N ILE A 50 0.20 9.57 -0.26
CA ILE A 50 -0.37 10.21 -1.46
C ILE A 50 -1.80 10.68 -1.22
N GLY A 51 -2.31 10.54 0.00
CA GLY A 51 -3.68 10.87 0.36
C GLY A 51 -3.88 12.37 0.63
N ILE A 52 -4.94 12.96 0.04
CA ILE A 52 -5.27 14.39 0.23
C ILE A 52 -6.08 14.64 1.51
N LYS A 53 -7.08 13.79 1.79
CA LYS A 53 -7.99 13.91 2.97
C LYS A 53 -7.78 12.84 4.02
N LYS A 54 -7.28 11.67 3.61
CA LYS A 54 -7.01 10.50 4.44
C LYS A 54 -5.73 9.87 3.93
N SER A 55 -4.88 9.39 4.84
CA SER A 55 -3.63 8.75 4.45
C SER A 55 -3.88 7.55 3.54
N GLN A 56 -3.23 7.57 2.39
CA GLN A 56 -3.31 6.54 1.36
C GLN A 56 -1.91 6.29 0.81
N PHE A 57 -1.62 5.03 0.55
CA PHE A 57 -0.32 4.57 0.07
C PHE A 57 -0.50 3.81 -1.22
N ARG A 58 0.49 3.86 -2.11
CA ARG A 58 0.50 2.97 -3.27
C ARG A 58 0.79 1.55 -2.79
N ARG A 59 -0.03 0.60 -3.22
CA ARG A 59 0.18 -0.82 -2.90
C ARG A 59 1.58 -1.30 -3.32
N SER A 60 2.05 -0.87 -4.49
CA SER A 60 3.38 -1.24 -5.00
C SER A 60 4.52 -0.79 -4.09
N ASP A 61 4.42 0.40 -3.50
CA ASP A 61 5.44 0.93 -2.59
C ASP A 61 5.41 0.18 -1.26
N ALA A 62 4.21 -0.07 -0.72
CA ALA A 62 4.04 -0.87 0.50
C ALA A 62 4.55 -2.31 0.34
N GLU A 63 4.23 -2.98 -0.77
CA GLU A 63 4.73 -4.32 -1.09
C GLU A 63 6.26 -4.33 -1.27
N ARG A 64 6.83 -3.31 -1.92
CA ARG A 64 8.28 -3.15 -2.07
C ARG A 64 8.95 -2.99 -0.71
N TYR A 65 8.44 -2.11 0.15
CA TYR A 65 8.94 -1.90 1.50
C TYR A 65 8.96 -3.21 2.30
N PHE A 66 7.88 -3.99 2.25
CA PHE A 66 7.83 -5.28 2.93
C PHE A 66 8.87 -6.27 2.41
N LYS A 67 9.03 -6.38 1.09
CA LYS A 67 10.03 -7.26 0.48
C LYS A 67 11.46 -6.88 0.83
N LEU A 68 11.76 -5.59 0.91
CA LEU A 68 13.10 -5.08 1.24
C LEU A 68 13.46 -5.27 2.72
N ASN A 69 12.47 -5.17 3.62
CA ASN A 69 12.67 -5.25 5.07
C ASN A 69 12.46 -6.64 5.67
N LYS A 70 12.19 -7.67 4.86
CA LYS A 70 12.01 -9.06 5.33
C LYS A 70 13.34 -9.83 5.51
N ARG A 71 14.47 -9.13 5.64
CA ARG A 71 15.79 -9.72 5.87
C ARG A 71 16.05 -9.95 7.35
#